data_AF-A0AAW0SFX4-F1
#
_entry.id   AF-A0AAW0SFX4-F1
#
_cell.length_a   1.000
_cell.length_b   1.000
_cell.length_c   1.000
_cell.angle_alpha   90.00
_cell.angle_beta   90.00
_cell.angle_gamma   90.00
#
_symmetry.space_group_name_H-M   'P 1'
#
loop_
_entity.id
_entity.type
_entity.pdbx_description
1 polymer ?
#
loop_
_entity_poly.entity_id
_entity_poly.type
_entity_poly.pdbx_seq_one_letter_code
_entity_poly.pdbx_strand_id
1 'polypeptide(L)'
;PRFTIVTDHRPLVPILNSYTLDAIDNPRLQRLKEKIIGYVFTAEWRKGKSLAIPDALSRAPVDKPSPEDVALGKEAYAHVRVVVAIRAATLDARSPTGDLVLDGIRTAAREDVIYTRLLERSPIPPPQTHADAAVGKPTDPYAAQRV
;
A
#
# COMPACT_ATOMS: atom_id res chain seq x y z
N PRO A 1 17.56 32.48 -21.52
CA PRO A 1 16.65 33.04 -20.48
C PRO A 1 16.64 32.16 -19.22
N ARG A 2 16.81 32.78 -18.04
CA ARG A 2 16.84 32.12 -16.74
C ARG A 2 15.60 32.54 -15.94
N PHE A 3 14.92 31.60 -15.29
CA PHE A 3 13.73 31.87 -14.50
C PHE A 3 13.72 31.13 -13.16
N THR A 4 12.78 31.46 -12.29
CA THR A 4 12.63 30.84 -10.98
C THR A 4 11.31 30.07 -10.91
N ILE A 5 11.39 28.82 -10.45
CA ILE A 5 10.22 27.99 -10.15
C ILE A 5 9.90 28.16 -8.68
N VAL A 6 8.68 28.54 -8.35
CA VAL A 6 8.22 28.63 -6.96
C VAL A 6 7.25 27.49 -6.69
N THR A 7 7.55 26.68 -5.68
CA THR A 7 6.73 25.53 -5.28
C THR A 7 6.48 25.54 -3.77
N ASP A 8 5.35 25.02 -3.34
CA ASP A 8 5.07 24.74 -1.93
C ASP A 8 5.57 23.36 -1.46
N HIS A 9 6.19 22.60 -2.35
CA HIS A 9 6.65 21.24 -2.07
C HIS A 9 8.15 21.20 -1.73
N ARG A 10 8.47 21.23 -0.42
CA ARG A 10 9.86 21.26 0.08
C ARG A 10 10.76 20.15 -0.48
N PRO A 11 10.32 18.88 -0.54
CA PRO A 11 11.16 17.80 -1.08
C PRO A 11 11.55 17.97 -2.55
N LEU A 12 10.76 18.73 -3.34
CA LEU A 12 11.06 18.90 -4.77
C LEU A 12 12.20 19.88 -5.02
N VAL A 13 12.45 20.84 -4.13
CA VAL A 13 13.52 21.83 -4.29
C VAL A 13 14.91 21.20 -4.47
N PRO A 14 15.39 20.29 -3.58
CA PRO A 14 16.70 19.66 -3.78
C PRO A 14 16.75 18.77 -5.02
N ILE A 15 15.65 18.08 -5.36
CA ILE A 15 15.57 17.22 -6.55
C ILE A 15 15.73 18.06 -7.83
N LEU A 16 15.08 19.22 -7.87
CA LEU A 16 15.08 20.11 -9.02
C LEU A 16 16.39 20.88 -9.17
N ASN A 17 17.03 21.28 -8.06
CA ASN A 17 18.25 22.09 -8.11
C ASN A 17 19.54 21.27 -8.13
N SER A 18 19.64 20.20 -7.36
CA SER A 18 20.92 19.55 -7.03
C SER A 18 21.02 18.12 -7.55
N TYR A 19 19.91 17.38 -7.59
CA TYR A 19 19.97 15.97 -7.96
C TYR A 19 20.18 15.79 -9.47
N THR A 20 21.06 14.86 -9.80
CA THR A 20 21.25 14.31 -11.14
C THR A 20 20.23 13.20 -11.41
N LEU A 21 20.09 12.80 -12.67
CA LEU A 21 19.01 11.91 -13.10
C LEU A 21 19.12 10.49 -12.52
N ASP A 22 20.34 10.04 -12.25
CA ASP A 22 20.71 8.76 -11.66
C ASP A 22 20.48 8.71 -10.14
N ALA A 23 20.49 9.86 -9.46
CA ALA A 23 20.26 9.96 -8.02
C ALA A 23 18.77 9.90 -7.63
N ILE A 24 17.86 9.74 -8.59
CA ILE A 24 16.41 9.75 -8.38
C ILE A 24 15.86 8.33 -8.53
N ASP A 25 15.56 7.67 -7.42
CA ASP A 25 15.03 6.30 -7.42
C ASP A 25 13.59 6.20 -7.95
N ASN A 26 12.81 7.26 -7.80
CA ASN A 26 11.39 7.25 -8.19
C ASN A 26 11.23 7.53 -9.69
N PRO A 27 10.73 6.57 -10.50
CA PRO A 27 10.60 6.74 -11.94
C PRO A 27 9.73 7.93 -12.35
N ARG A 28 8.75 8.32 -11.51
CA ARG A 28 7.91 9.50 -11.79
C ARG A 28 8.70 10.80 -11.70
N LEU A 29 9.56 10.91 -10.69
CA LEU A 29 10.41 12.10 -10.49
C LEU A 29 11.53 12.16 -11.53
N GLN A 30 12.05 11.00 -11.95
CA GLN A 30 13.03 10.89 -13.03
C GLN A 30 12.45 11.42 -14.36
N ARG A 31 11.27 10.94 -14.76
CA ARG A 31 10.55 11.44 -15.95
C ARG A 31 10.24 12.94 -15.89
N LEU A 32 9.89 13.45 -14.70
CA LEU A 32 9.67 14.88 -14.51
C LEU A 32 10.96 15.67 -14.77
N LYS A 33 12.09 15.22 -14.22
CA LYS A 33 13.41 15.84 -14.39
C LYS A 33 13.88 15.79 -15.84
N GLU A 34 13.66 14.66 -16.53
CA GLU A 34 13.96 14.51 -17.97
C GLU A 34 13.21 15.55 -18.82
N LYS A 35 11.90 15.73 -18.57
CA LYS A 35 11.07 16.68 -19.33
C LYS A 35 11.54 18.13 -19.19
N ILE A 36 12.15 18.48 -18.05
CA ILE A 36 12.54 19.86 -17.73
C ILE A 36 14.04 20.11 -17.86
N ILE A 37 14.85 19.11 -18.25
CA ILE A 37 16.32 19.21 -18.26
C ILE A 37 16.85 20.29 -19.22
N GLY A 38 16.10 20.62 -20.27
CA GLY A 38 16.46 21.66 -21.26
C GLY A 38 16.23 23.09 -20.79
N TYR A 39 15.63 23.30 -19.60
CA TYR A 39 15.34 24.64 -19.08
C TYR A 39 16.38 25.08 -18.05
N VAL A 40 16.75 26.37 -18.10
CA VAL A 40 17.66 26.98 -17.12
C VAL A 40 16.84 27.67 -16.03
N PHE A 41 16.76 27.06 -14.85
CA PHE A 41 15.96 27.59 -13.74
C PHE A 41 16.59 27.37 -12.36
N THR A 42 16.02 28.03 -11.36
CA THR A 42 16.22 27.73 -9.94
C THR A 42 14.89 27.52 -9.25
N ALA A 43 14.76 26.44 -8.48
CA ALA A 43 13.57 26.15 -7.70
C ALA A 43 13.69 26.72 -6.28
N GLU A 44 12.63 27.37 -5.80
CA GLU A 44 12.52 27.92 -4.46
C GLU A 44 11.24 27.44 -3.78
N TRP A 45 11.36 27.15 -2.49
CA TRP A 45 10.18 26.82 -1.69
C TRP A 45 9.50 28.08 -1.16
N ARG A 46 8.18 28.14 -1.25
CA ARG A 46 7.36 29.11 -0.52
C ARG A 46 6.17 28.46 0.18
N LYS A 47 5.65 29.10 1.23
CA LYS A 47 4.49 28.59 1.96
C LYS A 47 3.27 28.56 1.03
N GLY A 48 2.51 27.46 1.00
CA GLY A 48 1.34 27.30 0.13
C GLY A 48 0.30 28.43 0.25
N LYS A 49 0.11 29.00 1.46
CA LYS A 49 -0.77 30.18 1.66
C LYS A 49 -0.37 31.40 0.82
N SER A 50 0.90 31.51 0.42
CA SER A 50 1.39 32.60 -0.46
C SER A 50 1.28 32.27 -1.96
N LEU A 51 0.91 31.04 -2.33
CA LEU A 51 0.74 30.54 -3.69
C LEU A 51 -0.76 30.43 -4.06
N ALA A 52 -1.54 31.47 -3.73
CA ALA A 52 -3.00 31.45 -3.91
C ALA A 52 -3.42 31.33 -5.39
N ILE A 53 -2.68 31.95 -6.32
CA ILE A 53 -3.01 31.90 -7.75
C ILE A 53 -2.81 30.48 -8.32
N PRO A 54 -1.62 29.84 -8.19
CA PRO A 54 -1.45 28.45 -8.60
C PRO A 54 -2.42 27.48 -7.92
N ASP A 55 -2.69 27.65 -6.61
CA ASP A 55 -3.67 26.81 -5.90
C ASP A 55 -5.07 26.95 -6.51
N ALA A 56 -5.54 28.17 -6.78
CA ALA A 56 -6.84 28.41 -7.40
C ALA A 56 -6.94 27.79 -8.81
N LEU A 57 -5.90 27.94 -9.63
CA LEU A 57 -5.85 27.36 -10.98
C LEU A 57 -5.85 25.83 -10.95
N SER A 58 -5.16 25.23 -9.98
CA SER A 58 -5.11 23.76 -9.84
C SER A 58 -6.45 23.15 -9.40
N ARG A 59 -7.29 23.92 -8.69
CA ARG A 59 -8.62 23.48 -8.20
C ARG A 59 -9.72 23.63 -9.24
N ALA A 60 -9.53 24.53 -10.21
CA ALA A 60 -10.50 24.81 -11.27
C ALA A 60 -9.85 24.64 -12.66
N PRO A 61 -9.43 23.42 -13.03
CA PRO A 61 -8.90 23.18 -14.37
C PRO A 61 -9.98 23.45 -15.42
N VAL A 62 -9.64 24.26 -16.42
CA VAL A 62 -10.57 24.69 -17.47
C VAL A 62 -10.71 23.62 -18.56
N ASP A 63 -9.63 22.85 -18.77
CA ASP A 63 -9.56 21.79 -19.77
C ASP A 63 -9.96 20.43 -19.21
N LYS A 64 -10.58 19.61 -20.06
CA LYS A 64 -10.87 18.21 -19.75
C LYS A 64 -9.56 17.41 -19.80
N PRO A 65 -9.37 16.43 -18.90
CA PRO A 65 -8.18 15.59 -18.91
C PRO A 65 -8.08 14.82 -20.23
N SER A 66 -6.86 14.73 -20.76
CA SER A 66 -6.58 13.92 -21.96
C SER A 66 -6.70 12.43 -21.65
N PRO A 67 -6.79 11.55 -22.67
CA PRO A 67 -6.78 10.11 -22.47
C PRO A 67 -5.55 9.62 -21.69
N GLU A 68 -4.39 10.26 -21.89
CA GLU A 68 -3.15 9.96 -21.15
C GLU A 68 -3.25 10.36 -19.68
N ASP A 69 -3.81 11.53 -19.38
CA ASP A 69 -4.00 11.99 -17.99
C ASP A 69 -4.94 11.06 -17.23
N VAL A 70 -6.00 10.58 -17.90
CA VAL A 70 -6.94 9.61 -17.35
C VAL A 70 -6.25 8.28 -17.08
N ALA A 71 -5.39 7.80 -18.00
CA ALA A 71 -4.64 6.56 -17.81
C ALA A 71 -3.69 6.66 -16.61
N LEU A 72 -2.92 7.76 -16.51
CA LEU A 72 -2.01 8.00 -15.40
C LEU A 72 -2.75 8.10 -14.05
N GLY A 73 -3.90 8.76 -14.03
CA GLY A 73 -4.76 8.84 -12.84
C GLY A 73 -5.27 7.46 -12.41
N LYS A 74 -5.65 6.60 -13.37
CA LYS A 74 -6.08 5.22 -13.10
C LYS A 74 -4.95 4.36 -12.51
N GLU A 75 -3.72 4.50 -13.00
CA GLU A 75 -2.56 3.79 -12.44
C GLU A 75 -2.31 4.16 -10.97
N ALA A 76 -2.32 5.46 -10.66
CA ALA A 76 -2.17 5.94 -9.30
C ALA A 76 -3.29 5.43 -8.38
N TYR A 77 -4.54 5.48 -8.86
CA TYR A 77 -5.70 5.00 -8.12
C TYR A 77 -5.66 3.48 -7.88
N ALA A 78 -5.26 2.70 -8.89
CA ALA A 78 -5.09 1.25 -8.77
C ALA A 78 -4.03 0.91 -7.70
N HIS A 79 -2.89 1.59 -7.70
CA HIS A 79 -1.85 1.36 -6.69
C HIS A 79 -2.36 1.66 -5.27
N VAL A 80 -3.04 2.79 -5.05
CA VAL A 80 -3.59 3.13 -3.73
C VAL A 80 -4.64 2.10 -3.30
N ARG A 81 -5.51 1.66 -4.22
CA ARG A 81 -6.49 0.62 -3.94
C ARG A 81 -5.88 -0.70 -3.51
N VAL A 82 -4.80 -1.14 -4.18
CA VAL A 82 -4.08 -2.35 -3.80
C VAL A 82 -3.50 -2.20 -2.40
N VAL A 83 -2.86 -1.08 -2.08
CA VAL A 83 -2.29 -0.83 -0.75
C VAL A 83 -3.37 -0.81 0.33
N VAL A 84 -4.51 -0.15 0.08
CA VAL A 84 -5.65 -0.12 1.00
C VAL A 84 -6.26 -1.51 1.18
N ALA A 85 -6.39 -2.29 0.10
CA ALA A 85 -6.91 -3.65 0.17
C ALA A 85 -5.98 -4.58 0.95
N ILE A 86 -4.67 -4.51 0.72
CA ILE A 86 -3.67 -5.26 1.50
C ILE A 86 -3.75 -4.83 2.97
N ARG A 87 -3.81 -3.51 3.24
CA ARG A 87 -3.88 -3.00 4.61
C ARG A 87 -5.18 -3.40 5.32
N ALA A 88 -6.31 -3.41 4.63
CA ALA A 88 -7.57 -3.92 5.16
C ALA A 88 -7.47 -5.43 5.45
N ALA A 89 -6.94 -6.22 4.51
CA ALA A 89 -6.76 -7.65 4.69
C ALA A 89 -5.78 -8.01 5.83
N THR A 90 -4.78 -7.15 6.08
CA THR A 90 -3.75 -7.38 7.12
C THR A 90 -4.13 -6.82 8.50
N LEU A 91 -5.00 -5.80 8.58
CA LEU A 91 -5.46 -5.22 9.84
C LEU A 91 -6.79 -5.80 10.33
N ASP A 92 -7.63 -6.31 9.43
CA ASP A 92 -8.77 -7.12 9.82
C ASP A 92 -8.28 -8.52 10.19
N ALA A 93 -8.00 -8.73 11.48
CA ALA A 93 -7.86 -10.05 12.08
C ALA A 93 -9.12 -10.95 11.95
N ARG A 94 -10.12 -10.50 11.17
CA ARG A 94 -11.38 -11.16 10.83
C ARG A 94 -11.66 -11.22 9.33
N SER A 95 -10.73 -10.84 8.45
CA SER A 95 -10.93 -11.05 7.01
C SER A 95 -10.95 -12.57 6.73
N PRO A 96 -12.05 -13.13 6.17
CA PRO A 96 -12.13 -14.53 5.79
C PRO A 96 -11.28 -14.84 4.54
N THR A 97 -10.63 -13.83 3.96
CA THR A 97 -9.60 -14.04 2.95
C THR A 97 -8.33 -14.45 3.68
N GLY A 98 -8.29 -15.74 4.04
CA GLY A 98 -7.07 -16.41 4.48
C GLY A 98 -5.95 -16.06 3.51
N ASP A 99 -4.78 -15.77 4.08
CA ASP A 99 -3.58 -15.47 3.34
C ASP A 99 -3.34 -16.62 2.35
N LEU A 100 -3.62 -16.39 1.05
CA LEU A 100 -3.72 -17.44 0.03
C LEU A 100 -2.47 -18.31 -0.03
N VAL A 101 -1.33 -17.71 0.31
CA VAL A 101 -0.03 -18.37 0.43
C VAL A 101 0.00 -19.31 1.64
N LEU A 102 -0.47 -18.87 2.80
CA LEU A 102 -0.51 -19.69 4.02
C LEU A 102 -1.50 -20.84 3.91
N ASP A 103 -2.65 -20.65 3.25
CA ASP A 103 -3.62 -21.73 3.05
C ASP A 103 -3.08 -22.81 2.10
N GLY A 104 -2.36 -22.42 1.04
CA GLY A 104 -1.64 -23.35 0.17
C GLY A 104 -0.59 -24.16 0.94
N ILE A 105 0.23 -23.49 1.75
CA ILE A 105 1.24 -24.13 2.59
C ILE A 105 0.60 -25.07 3.62
N ARG A 106 -0.53 -24.67 4.23
CA ARG A 106 -1.24 -25.49 5.22
C ARG A 106 -1.86 -26.75 4.61
N THR A 107 -2.39 -26.64 3.39
CA THR A 107 -2.97 -27.79 2.68
C THR A 107 -1.87 -28.79 2.33
N ALA A 108 -0.75 -28.31 1.77
CA ALA A 108 0.40 -29.15 1.47
C ALA A 108 1.01 -29.80 2.73
N ALA A 109 1.08 -29.06 3.84
CA ALA A 109 1.58 -29.59 5.10
C ALA A 109 0.69 -30.70 5.70
N ARG A 110 -0.63 -30.64 5.50
CA ARG A 110 -1.57 -31.70 5.94
C ARG A 110 -1.41 -32.99 5.13
N GLU A 111 -1.01 -32.88 3.87
CA GLU A 111 -0.79 -34.03 2.98
C GLU A 111 0.62 -34.63 3.11
N ASP A 112 1.57 -33.91 3.72
CA ASP A 112 2.94 -34.38 3.92
C ASP A 112 3.06 -35.39 5.08
N VAL A 113 3.46 -36.61 4.72
CA VAL A 113 3.71 -37.73 5.63
C VAL A 113 4.84 -37.44 6.62
N ILE A 114 5.84 -36.66 6.24
CA ILE A 114 6.96 -36.30 7.10
C ILE A 114 6.49 -35.30 8.16
N TYR A 115 5.75 -34.27 7.73
CA TYR A 115 5.23 -33.23 8.62
C TYR A 115 4.27 -33.81 9.67
N THR A 116 3.37 -34.70 9.27
CA THR A 116 2.42 -35.37 10.18
C THR A 116 3.12 -36.25 11.22
N ARG A 117 4.14 -37.03 10.82
CA ARG A 117 4.95 -37.84 11.76
C ARG A 117 5.73 -37.00 12.77
N LEU A 118 6.16 -35.80 12.37
CA LEU A 118 6.83 -34.85 13.27
C LEU A 118 5.86 -34.27 14.30
N LEU A 119 4.62 -33.98 13.90
CA LEU A 119 3.57 -33.54 14.82
C LEU A 119 3.22 -34.60 15.86
N GLU A 120 3.12 -35.87 15.46
CA GLU A 120 2.85 -36.99 16.38
C GLU A 120 3.92 -37.19 17.45
N ARG A 121 5.17 -36.81 17.15
CA ARG A 121 6.32 -36.99 18.04
C ARG A 121 6.69 -35.73 18.82
N SER A 122 6.05 -34.60 18.53
CA SER A 122 6.30 -33.32 19.19
C SER A 122 5.45 -33.18 20.46
N PRO A 123 6.02 -32.78 21.60
CA PRO A 123 5.26 -32.52 22.83
C PRO A 123 4.47 -31.19 22.78
N ILE A 124 4.61 -30.40 21.72
CA ILE A 124 3.97 -29.09 21.57
C ILE A 124 2.81 -29.22 20.56
N PRO A 125 1.56 -28.94 20.96
CA PRO A 125 0.44 -28.95 20.03
C PRO A 125 0.63 -27.87 18.95
N PRO A 126 0.13 -28.10 17.72
CA PRO A 126 0.23 -27.09 16.67
C PRO A 126 -0.44 -25.79 17.12
N PRO A 127 0.08 -24.62 16.67
CA PRO A 127 -0.49 -23.33 17.06
C PRO A 127 -1.95 -23.27 16.61
N GLN A 128 -2.86 -23.24 17.59
CA GLN A 128 -4.30 -23.09 17.33
C GLN A 128 -4.54 -21.67 16.84
N THR A 129 -5.20 -21.54 15.69
CA THR A 129 -5.66 -20.24 15.21
C THR A 129 -6.98 -19.90 15.92
N HIS A 130 -7.32 -18.62 16.10
CA HIS A 130 -8.57 -18.19 16.75
C HIS A 130 -9.86 -18.79 16.15
N ALA A 131 -9.81 -19.39 14.95
CA ALA A 131 -10.92 -20.10 14.33
C ALA A 131 -11.19 -21.49 14.94
N ASP A 132 -10.14 -22.21 15.38
CA ASP A 132 -10.27 -23.58 15.93
C ASP A 132 -10.78 -23.57 17.39
N ALA A 133 -10.68 -22.43 18.07
CA ALA A 133 -11.19 -22.22 19.42
C ALA A 133 -12.73 -22.13 19.49
N ALA A 134 -13.43 -21.98 18.36
CA ALA A 134 -14.88 -21.79 18.31
C ALA A 134 -15.69 -23.10 18.30
N VAL A 135 -15.05 -24.26 18.10
CA VAL A 135 -15.73 -25.57 18.18
C VAL A 135 -15.68 -26.07 19.63
N GLY A 136 -16.36 -25.34 20.51
CA GLY A 136 -16.65 -25.81 21.86
C GLY A 136 -17.55 -27.04 21.80
N LYS A 137 -17.21 -28.07 22.59
CA LYS A 137 -18.02 -29.28 22.78
C LYS A 137 -19.50 -28.91 23.01
N PRO A 138 -20.48 -29.72 22.54
CA PRO A 138 -21.88 -29.48 22.85
C PRO A 138 -22.06 -29.61 24.37
N THR A 139 -22.28 -28.49 25.03
CA THR A 139 -22.68 -28.45 26.44
C THR A 139 -24.18 -28.70 26.49
N ASP A 140 -24.58 -29.86 27.02
CA ASP A 140 -25.97 -30.18 27.32
C ASP A 140 -26.49 -29.21 28.40
N PRO A 141 -27.48 -28.36 28.09
CA PRO A 141 -27.97 -27.36 29.03
C PRO A 141 -28.83 -27.93 30.18
N TYR A 142 -29.06 -29.25 30.26
CA TYR A 142 -29.91 -29.88 31.28
C TYR A 142 -29.22 -30.86 32.25
N ALA A 143 -27.88 -30.92 32.26
CA ALA A 143 -27.15 -31.86 33.13
C ALA A 143 -27.33 -31.60 34.64
N ALA A 144 -27.77 -30.41 35.07
CA ALA A 144 -27.94 -30.04 36.48
C ALA A 144 -29.31 -30.44 37.09
N GLN A 145 -30.18 -31.13 36.35
CA GLN A 145 -31.54 -31.49 36.81
C GLN A 145 -31.82 -33.00 36.88
N ARG A 146 -30.78 -33.85 36.82
CA ARG A 146 -30.92 -35.27 37.15
C ARG A 146 -30.40 -35.52 38.56
N VAL A 147 -31.39 -35.78 39.42
CA VAL A 147 -31.38 -36.17 40.84
C VAL A 147 -30.24 -37.11 41.21
#